data_AF-A0A2A3MNL1-F1
#
_entry.id   AF-A0A2A3MNL1-F1
#
_cell.length_a   1.000
_cell.length_b   1.000
_cell.length_c   1.000
_cell.angle_alpha   90.00
_cell.angle_beta   90.00
_cell.angle_gamma   90.00
#
_symmetry.space_group_name_H-M   'P 1'
#
loop_
_entity.id
_entity.type
_entity.pdbx_description
1 polymer ?
#
loop_
_entity_poly.entity_id
_entity_poly.type
_entity_poly.pdbx_seq_one_letter_code
_entity_poly.pdbx_strand_id
1 'polypeptide(L)'
;TATPIPRTLLLTQWGEMAVSRLEGLPAGRQPIVTRIVSRERREELVARLRAAFAQGHRAYWVVRAVEEGEKHDKAAAETTFAELAAIFGDKVRLAHGAQKLDVREAALHDFAAGRAQLLVATTVVEVGVD
;
A
#
# COMPACT_ATOMS: atom_id res chain seq x y z
N THR A 1 -17.94 2.72 -8.28
CA THR A 1 -16.47 2.64 -8.32
C THR A 1 -15.91 3.52 -7.22
N ALA A 2 -14.84 3.08 -6.54
CA ALA A 2 -14.20 3.82 -5.45
C ALA A 2 -13.38 5.03 -5.95
N THR A 3 -12.79 4.93 -7.15
CA THR A 3 -12.07 6.04 -7.78
C THR A 3 -13.04 6.88 -8.60
N PRO A 4 -13.20 8.19 -8.28
CA PRO A 4 -14.05 9.08 -9.07
C PRO A 4 -13.55 9.16 -10.52
N ILE A 5 -14.44 8.97 -11.48
CA ILE A 5 -14.12 9.06 -12.91
C ILE A 5 -14.13 10.54 -13.34
N PRO A 6 -13.14 11.01 -14.14
CA PRO A 6 -13.13 12.36 -14.69
C PRO A 6 -14.43 12.68 -15.43
N ARG A 7 -14.97 13.89 -15.21
CA ARG A 7 -16.31 14.29 -15.66
C ARG A 7 -16.49 14.23 -17.18
N THR A 8 -15.45 14.55 -17.95
CA THR A 8 -15.49 14.51 -19.42
C THR A 8 -15.58 13.07 -19.95
N LEU A 9 -14.85 12.12 -19.36
CA LEU A 9 -14.93 10.69 -19.71
C LEU A 9 -16.31 10.10 -19.39
N LEU A 10 -16.95 10.58 -18.32
CA LEU A 10 -18.28 10.15 -17.91
C LEU A 10 -19.33 10.44 -19.00
N LEU A 11 -19.29 11.64 -19.57
CA LEU A 11 -20.23 12.10 -20.61
C LEU A 11 -20.02 11.39 -21.94
N THR A 12 -18.77 11.11 -22.31
CA THR A 12 -18.47 10.38 -23.56
C THR A 12 -18.86 8.91 -23.47
N GLN A 13 -18.73 8.30 -22.29
CA GLN A 13 -18.96 6.86 -22.10
C GLN A 13 -20.41 6.51 -21.77
N TRP A 14 -21.13 7.36 -21.04
CA TRP A 14 -22.51 7.11 -20.61
C TRP A 14 -23.54 8.12 -21.17
N GLY A 15 -23.11 9.08 -21.99
CA GLY A 15 -24.01 10.01 -22.68
C GLY A 15 -24.88 10.84 -21.74
N GLU A 16 -26.19 10.79 -21.97
CA GLU A 16 -27.25 11.50 -21.21
C GLU A 16 -27.69 10.78 -19.92
N MET A 17 -27.08 9.65 -19.55
CA MET A 17 -27.51 8.91 -18.36
C MET A 17 -27.26 9.71 -17.07
N ALA A 18 -28.27 9.75 -16.20
CA ALA A 18 -28.15 10.35 -14.88
C ALA A 18 -27.12 9.57 -14.03
N VAL A 19 -26.08 10.26 -13.55
CA VAL A 19 -25.05 9.67 -12.69
C VAL A 19 -25.32 10.04 -11.24
N SER A 20 -25.50 9.02 -10.40
CA SER A 20 -25.56 9.18 -8.95
C SER A 20 -24.15 9.14 -8.36
N ARG A 21 -23.77 10.19 -7.63
CA ARG A 21 -22.49 10.30 -6.93
C ARG A 21 -22.76 10.41 -5.44
N LEU A 22 -22.14 9.53 -4.66
CA LEU A 22 -22.08 9.67 -3.22
C LEU A 22 -20.94 10.63 -2.88
N GLU A 23 -21.29 11.78 -2.34
CA GLU A 23 -20.35 12.80 -1.88
C GLU A 23 -20.28 12.79 -0.36
N GLY A 24 -19.10 13.08 0.19
CA GLY A 24 -18.88 13.09 1.62
C GLY A 24 -18.10 11.87 2.13
N LEU A 25 -17.48 12.06 3.30
CA LEU A 25 -16.73 11.03 3.99
C LEU A 25 -17.66 10.33 5.00
N PRO A 26 -17.45 9.04 5.31
CA PRO A 26 -18.16 8.37 6.40
C PRO A 26 -18.02 9.14 7.71
N ALA A 27 -19.07 9.10 8.53
CA ALA A 27 -19.06 9.75 9.84
C ALA A 27 -17.88 9.25 10.70
N GLY A 28 -17.18 10.18 11.35
CA GLY A 28 -16.02 9.85 12.21
C GLY A 28 -14.70 9.65 11.48
N ARG A 29 -14.63 9.81 10.14
CA ARG A 29 -13.37 9.71 9.41
C ARG A 29 -12.40 10.82 9.82
N GLN A 30 -11.27 10.42 10.38
CA GLN A 30 -10.20 11.35 10.76
C GLN A 30 -9.40 11.80 9.52
N PRO A 31 -8.93 13.06 9.47
CA PRO A 31 -8.01 13.52 8.43
C PRO A 31 -6.72 12.71 8.42
N ILE A 32 -6.21 12.38 7.23
CA ILE A 32 -4.91 11.72 7.07
C ILE A 32 -3.82 12.78 7.11
N VAL A 33 -2.85 12.62 8.01
CA VAL A 33 -1.66 13.48 8.07
C VAL A 33 -0.66 13.03 7.01
N THR A 34 -0.50 13.82 5.95
CA THR A 34 0.46 13.56 4.88
C THR A 34 1.74 14.34 5.10
N ARG A 35 2.90 13.69 4.95
CA ARG A 35 4.22 14.33 5.09
C ARG A 35 5.17 13.87 4.00
N ILE A 36 5.99 14.79 3.52
CA ILE A 36 7.16 14.49 2.67
C ILE A 36 8.38 14.39 3.59
N VAL A 37 9.14 13.31 3.46
CA VAL A 37 10.30 13.02 4.31
C VAL A 37 11.51 12.71 3.42
N SER A 38 12.66 13.32 3.70
CA SER A 38 13.91 13.02 2.99
C SER A 38 14.31 11.56 3.22
N ARG A 39 14.95 10.95 2.21
CA ARG A 39 15.51 9.59 2.31
C ARG A 39 16.55 9.47 3.41
N GLU A 40 17.26 10.55 3.74
CA GLU A 40 18.26 10.59 4.82
C GLU A 40 17.62 10.36 6.20
N ARG A 41 16.35 10.69 6.36
CA ARG A 41 15.57 10.51 7.60
C ARG A 41 14.89 9.14 7.66
N ARG A 42 15.40 8.15 6.92
CA ARG A 42 14.86 6.79 6.92
C ARG A 42 14.83 6.16 8.31
N GLU A 43 15.85 6.40 9.13
CA GLU A 43 15.91 5.88 10.50
C GLU A 43 14.77 6.40 11.38
N GLU A 44 14.36 7.66 11.20
CA GLU A 44 13.20 8.23 11.90
C GLU A 44 11.90 7.55 11.49
N LEU A 45 11.74 7.24 10.20
CA LEU A 45 10.58 6.47 9.71
C LEU A 45 10.54 5.07 10.34
N VAL A 46 11.70 4.39 10.41
CA VAL A 46 11.82 3.09 11.07
C VAL A 46 11.46 3.17 12.56
N ALA A 47 11.93 4.21 13.27
CA ALA A 47 11.58 4.42 14.67
C ALA A 47 10.08 4.66 14.87
N ARG A 48 9.45 5.45 13.97
CA ARG A 48 7.99 5.68 13.98
C ARG A 48 7.21 4.39 13.73
N LEU A 49 7.64 3.57 12.77
CA LEU A 49 7.03 2.26 12.51
C LEU A 49 7.13 1.36 13.75
N ARG A 50 8.29 1.33 14.42
CA ARG A 50 8.46 0.57 15.66
C ARG A 50 7.47 1.00 16.75
N ALA A 51 7.30 2.31 16.94
CA ALA A 51 6.34 2.85 17.90
C ALA A 51 4.88 2.51 17.53
N ALA A 52 4.54 2.62 16.24
CA ALA A 52 3.21 2.25 15.75
C ALA A 52 2.93 0.74 15.94
N PHE A 53 3.92 -0.12 15.66
CA PHE A 53 3.80 -1.56 15.83
C PHE A 53 3.64 -1.95 17.30
N ALA A 54 4.28 -1.23 18.23
CA ALA A 54 4.08 -1.44 19.66
C ALA A 54 2.65 -1.11 20.13
N GLN A 55 1.94 -0.25 19.40
CA GLN A 55 0.53 0.10 19.64
C GLN A 55 -0.44 -0.84 18.89
N GLY A 56 0.06 -1.90 18.25
CA GLY A 56 -0.75 -2.84 17.48
C GLY A 56 -1.15 -2.34 16.08
N HIS A 57 -0.59 -1.22 15.62
CA HIS A 57 -0.85 -0.72 14.28
C HIS A 57 -0.10 -1.53 13.21
N ARG A 58 -0.55 -1.36 11.97
CA ARG A 58 0.02 -1.97 10.76
C ARG A 58 0.34 -0.90 9.73
N ALA A 59 1.29 -1.17 8.85
CA ALA A 59 1.72 -0.22 7.83
C ALA A 59 1.93 -0.89 6.47
N TYR A 60 1.68 -0.11 5.42
CA TYR A 60 2.04 -0.44 4.05
C TYR A 60 3.32 0.32 3.66
N TRP A 61 4.26 -0.36 3.01
CA TRP A 61 5.44 0.24 2.41
C TRP A 61 5.42 -0.01 0.90
N VAL A 62 4.97 0.99 0.14
CA VAL A 62 4.84 0.88 -1.32
C VAL A 62 6.16 1.29 -1.98
N VAL A 63 6.73 0.39 -2.77
CA VAL A 63 8.02 0.56 -3.45
C VAL A 63 7.80 0.78 -4.94
N ARG A 64 8.51 1.76 -5.47
CA ARG A 64 8.68 2.00 -6.90
C ARG A 64 10.17 2.20 -7.19
N ALA A 65 10.64 1.58 -8.26
CA ALA A 65 11.99 1.77 -8.73
C ALA A 65 12.17 3.17 -9.33
N VAL A 66 13.43 3.64 -9.34
CA VAL A 66 13.81 4.90 -10.01
C VAL A 66 13.74 4.72 -11.52
N GLU A 67 14.20 3.57 -12.00
CA GLU A 67 14.04 3.15 -13.39
C GLU A 67 12.64 2.58 -13.59
N GLU A 68 11.98 3.00 -14.67
CA GLU A 68 10.63 2.57 -14.97
C GLU A 68 10.60 1.12 -15.45
N GLY A 69 9.64 0.35 -14.92
CA GLY A 69 9.32 -0.98 -15.41
C GLY A 69 9.09 -1.99 -14.30
N GLU A 70 8.23 -2.98 -14.57
CA GLU A 70 7.85 -3.97 -13.56
C GLU A 70 9.03 -4.75 -12.99
N LYS A 71 10.03 -5.08 -13.83
CA LYS A 71 11.21 -5.83 -13.39
C LYS A 71 12.01 -5.04 -12.34
N HIS A 72 12.17 -3.74 -12.54
CA HIS A 72 12.89 -2.86 -11.62
C HIS A 72 12.10 -2.68 -10.32
N ASP A 73 10.76 -2.52 -10.41
CA ASP A 73 9.90 -2.44 -9.23
C ASP A 73 9.98 -3.71 -8.36
N LYS A 74 9.96 -4.89 -8.99
CA LYS A 74 10.09 -6.18 -8.30
C LYS A 74 11.42 -6.28 -7.54
N ALA A 75 12.53 -5.99 -8.22
CA ALA A 75 13.86 -6.02 -7.61
C ALA A 75 14.01 -5.00 -6.45
N ALA A 76 13.46 -3.79 -6.62
CA ALA A 76 13.45 -2.78 -5.58
C ALA A 76 12.61 -3.20 -4.36
N ALA A 77 11.47 -3.85 -4.58
CA ALA A 77 10.60 -4.36 -3.52
C ALA A 77 11.26 -5.52 -2.75
N GLU A 78 11.93 -6.46 -3.43
CA GLU A 78 12.69 -7.55 -2.80
C GLU A 78 13.84 -7.00 -1.94
N THR A 79 14.60 -6.04 -2.47
CA THR A 79 15.68 -5.38 -1.72
C THR A 79 15.16 -4.68 -0.48
N THR A 80 14.09 -3.90 -0.63
CA THR A 80 13.45 -3.19 0.48
C THR A 80 12.88 -4.15 1.52
N PHE A 81 12.30 -5.27 1.08
CA PHE A 81 11.82 -6.33 1.96
C PHE A 81 12.96 -6.93 2.78
N ALA A 82 14.09 -7.28 2.17
CA ALA A 82 15.25 -7.83 2.88
C ALA A 82 15.77 -6.86 3.96
N GLU A 83 15.90 -5.58 3.61
CA GLU A 83 16.34 -4.53 4.55
C GLU A 83 15.38 -4.38 5.75
N LEU A 84 14.08 -4.36 5.50
CA LEU A 84 13.08 -4.19 6.56
C LEU A 84 12.89 -5.48 7.38
N ALA A 85 12.99 -6.65 6.76
CA ALA A 85 12.96 -7.94 7.44
C ALA A 85 14.17 -8.10 8.38
N ALA A 86 15.34 -7.57 8.02
CA ALA A 86 16.49 -7.53 8.92
C ALA A 86 16.22 -6.69 10.19
N ILE A 87 15.33 -5.70 10.13
CA ILE A 87 15.02 -4.78 11.23
C ILE A 87 13.81 -5.24 12.07
N PHE A 88 12.78 -5.76 11.40
CA PHE A 88 11.47 -6.08 12.00
C PHE A 88 11.16 -7.57 12.02
N GLY A 89 12.01 -8.41 11.42
CA GLY A 89 11.90 -9.86 11.44
C GLY A 89 10.66 -10.39 10.72
N ASP A 90 10.00 -11.33 11.38
CA ASP A 90 8.81 -12.05 10.93
C ASP A 90 7.56 -11.17 10.78
N LYS A 91 7.60 -9.92 11.24
CA LYS A 91 6.52 -8.95 11.10
C LYS A 91 6.35 -8.41 9.69
N VAL A 92 7.29 -8.69 8.79
CA VAL A 92 7.31 -8.16 7.42
C VAL A 92 6.81 -9.23 6.44
N ARG A 93 5.99 -8.81 5.48
CA ARG A 93 5.59 -9.60 4.32
C ARG A 93 5.86 -8.84 3.04
N LEU A 94 6.07 -9.58 1.95
CA LEU A 94 6.27 -9.04 0.60
C LEU A 94 5.09 -9.49 -0.28
N ALA A 95 4.52 -8.54 -1.03
CA ALA A 95 3.50 -8.79 -2.04
C ALA A 95 3.80 -8.03 -3.34
N HIS A 96 4.18 -8.73 -4.41
CA HIS A 96 4.34 -8.13 -5.73
C HIS A 96 3.96 -9.09 -6.88
N GLY A 97 3.80 -8.55 -8.09
CA GLY A 97 3.29 -9.30 -9.25
C GLY A 97 4.11 -10.50 -9.74
N ALA A 98 5.38 -10.63 -9.38
CA ALA A 98 6.20 -11.79 -9.76
C ALA A 98 6.17 -12.98 -8.78
N GLN A 99 5.56 -12.82 -7.60
CA GLN A 99 5.38 -13.95 -6.70
C GLN A 99 4.32 -14.90 -7.27
N LYS A 100 4.47 -16.18 -6.95
CA LYS A 100 3.37 -17.13 -7.15
C LYS A 100 2.14 -16.65 -6.38
N LEU A 101 0.96 -16.90 -6.95
CA LEU A 101 -0.30 -16.39 -6.43
C LEU A 101 -0.53 -16.81 -4.97
N ASP A 102 -0.32 -18.09 -4.66
CA ASP A 102 -0.44 -18.68 -3.32
C ASP A 102 0.48 -17.99 -2.29
N VAL A 103 1.73 -17.72 -2.66
CA VAL A 103 2.70 -17.01 -1.80
C VAL A 103 2.22 -15.59 -1.52
N ARG A 104 1.75 -14.88 -2.55
CA ARG A 104 1.26 -13.51 -2.43
C ARG A 104 -0.01 -13.45 -1.59
N GLU A 105 -0.96 -14.36 -1.81
CA GLU A 105 -2.20 -14.43 -1.04
C GLU A 105 -1.95 -14.78 0.44
N ALA A 106 -1.03 -15.70 0.72
CA ALA A 106 -0.63 -16.00 2.10
C ALA A 106 -0.03 -14.77 2.80
N ALA A 107 0.82 -14.00 2.11
CA ALA A 107 1.39 -12.76 2.62
C ALA A 107 0.32 -11.69 2.91
N LEU A 108 -0.66 -11.53 2.01
CA LEU A 108 -1.80 -10.62 2.19
C LEU A 108 -2.69 -11.07 3.35
N HIS A 109 -2.98 -12.36 3.45
CA HIS A 109 -3.78 -12.92 4.53
C HIS A 109 -3.09 -12.79 5.89
N ASP A 110 -1.77 -13.00 5.97
CA ASP A 110 -0.98 -12.75 7.18
C ASP A 110 -1.07 -11.29 7.64
N PHE A 111 -0.99 -10.36 6.69
CA PHE A 111 -1.12 -8.95 6.99
C PHE A 111 -2.54 -8.58 7.43
N ALA A 112 -3.57 -9.03 6.70
CA ALA A 112 -4.98 -8.80 7.01
C ALA A 112 -5.41 -9.39 8.36
N ALA A 113 -4.89 -10.56 8.72
CA ALA A 113 -5.13 -11.20 10.02
C ALA A 113 -4.27 -10.61 11.16
N GLY A 114 -3.37 -9.67 10.88
CA GLY A 114 -2.51 -9.02 11.88
C GLY A 114 -1.32 -9.88 12.33
N ARG A 115 -1.05 -11.02 11.67
CA ARG A 115 0.16 -11.82 11.90
C ARG A 115 1.42 -11.10 11.39
N ALA A 116 1.27 -10.26 10.37
CA ALA A 116 2.28 -9.32 9.92
C ALA A 116 1.84 -7.88 10.20
N GLN A 117 2.80 -7.02 10.54
CA GLN A 117 2.56 -5.59 10.82
C GLN A 117 3.06 -4.68 9.70
N LEU A 118 3.89 -5.17 8.79
CA LEU A 118 4.42 -4.42 7.66
C LEU A 118 4.25 -5.20 6.36
N LEU A 119 3.55 -4.61 5.38
CA LEU A 119 3.47 -5.15 4.03
C LEU A 119 4.29 -4.30 3.07
N VAL A 120 5.37 -4.87 2.53
CA VAL A 120 6.14 -4.30 1.42
C VAL A 120 5.47 -4.71 0.11
N ALA A 121 5.11 -3.75 -0.73
CA ALA A 121 4.39 -4.03 -1.96
C ALA A 121 4.78 -3.10 -3.10
N THR A 122 4.48 -3.49 -4.35
CA THR A 122 4.51 -2.57 -5.49
C THR A 122 3.14 -1.91 -5.69
N THR A 123 2.97 -1.10 -6.74
CA THR A 123 1.75 -0.31 -7.04
C THR A 123 0.45 -1.11 -7.15
N VAL A 124 0.52 -2.44 -7.21
CA VAL A 124 -0.65 -3.32 -7.19
C VAL A 124 -0.90 -3.79 -5.75
N VAL A 125 -1.26 -2.86 -4.88
CA VAL A 125 -2.20 -3.18 -3.79
C VAL A 125 -3.58 -2.89 -4.36
N GLU A 126 -3.98 -3.70 -5.34
CA GLU A 126 -5.33 -3.62 -5.91
C GLU A 126 -6.30 -3.88 -4.77
N VAL A 127 -7.12 -2.85 -4.50
CA VAL A 127 -8.33 -2.80 -3.67
C VAL A 127 -8.87 -4.19 -3.32
N GLY A 128 -8.34 -4.80 -2.26
CA GLY A 128 -8.69 -6.17 -1.88
C GLY A 128 -8.14 -6.61 -0.53
N VAL A 129 -7.67 -5.66 0.28
CA VAL A 129 -7.34 -5.90 1.68
C VAL A 129 -8.23 -4.96 2.49
N ASP A 130 -9.41 -5.46 2.85
CA ASP A 130 -10.25 -4.84 3.90
C ASP A 130 -9.65 -5.15 5.30
#